data_AF-A0A178IM92-F1
#
_entry.id   AF-A0A178IM92-F1
#
_cell.length_a   1.000
_cell.length_b   1.000
_cell.length_c   1.000
_cell.angle_alpha   90.00
_cell.angle_beta   90.00
_cell.angle_gamma   90.00
#
_symmetry.space_group_name_H-M   'P 1'
#
loop_
_entity.id
_entity.type
_entity.pdbx_description
1 polymer ?
#
loop_
_entity_poly.entity_id
_entity_poly.type
_entity_poly.pdbx_seq_one_letter_code
_entity_poly.pdbx_strand_id
1 'polypeptide(L)'
;MRSHFFPTLAAVLAIIVFSHALTSNAVANTPPSLPTEPYILTPPPPATPRINGPGVFGVRPGSPFLYTIPATGEHPMTFSAKNLPADLILDGNTGRITGELGVKGEHIVTLVAKNALGVSAKKFRIVCGDRIALTPPMGWNSWNCFAGEVSADHVKRAAAAMVKSGLINHGWTYINIDDYWQNHRSSDDPTLRGPARDAQREHPAQPAIFRHERTRRLRPRPWPQNRNLFVSRPVDLRRLFRQLGARTAGRRDLRQMGF
;
A
#
# COMPACT_ATOMS: atom_id res chain seq x y z
N MET A 1 -20.60 78.16 82.00
CA MET A 1 -21.94 78.76 81.78
C MET A 1 -22.40 78.33 80.39
N ARG A 2 -23.64 77.85 80.27
CA ARG A 2 -24.43 77.51 79.06
C ARG A 2 -24.15 78.44 77.84
N SER A 3 -24.31 78.12 76.56
CA SER A 3 -24.85 77.00 75.76
C SER A 3 -24.77 77.41 74.27
N HIS A 4 -25.08 76.46 73.36
CA HIS A 4 -25.49 76.58 71.94
C HIS A 4 -24.39 76.36 70.88
N PHE A 5 -24.21 75.16 70.32
CA PHE A 5 -24.98 74.45 69.26
C PHE A 5 -25.02 75.17 67.90
N PHE A 6 -24.16 74.73 66.97
CA PHE A 6 -24.41 74.49 65.54
C PHE A 6 -23.17 73.77 64.94
N PRO A 7 -23.27 72.55 64.39
CA PRO A 7 -22.25 72.02 63.49
C PRO A 7 -22.77 71.95 62.05
N THR A 8 -22.10 72.66 61.14
CA THR A 8 -22.11 72.36 59.71
C THR A 8 -20.97 71.39 59.44
N LEU A 9 -21.29 70.12 59.18
CA LEU A 9 -20.30 69.10 58.82
C LEU A 9 -20.14 69.05 57.29
N ALA A 10 -18.89 69.15 56.87
CA ALA A 10 -18.42 69.14 55.49
C ALA A 10 -18.75 67.83 54.76
N ALA A 11 -19.13 67.95 53.49
CA ALA A 11 -19.24 66.85 52.55
C ALA A 11 -17.84 66.40 52.11
N VAL A 12 -17.48 65.15 52.36
CA VAL A 12 -16.28 64.50 51.80
C VAL A 12 -16.72 63.67 50.59
N LEU A 13 -16.23 64.07 49.42
CA LEU A 13 -16.43 63.41 48.14
C LEU A 13 -15.41 62.25 48.02
N ALA A 14 -15.86 60.99 48.11
CA ALA A 14 -15.02 59.83 47.83
C ALA A 14 -15.22 59.39 46.36
N ILE A 15 -14.16 59.54 45.57
CA ILE A 15 -14.06 59.11 44.17
C ILE A 15 -13.93 57.58 44.12
N ILE A 16 -14.93 56.89 43.58
CA ILE A 16 -14.81 55.46 43.24
C ILE A 16 -14.50 55.37 41.75
N VAL A 17 -13.26 55.04 41.41
CA VAL A 17 -12.84 54.66 40.05
C VAL A 17 -13.24 53.20 39.84
N PHE A 18 -14.38 52.97 39.19
CA PHE A 18 -14.79 51.63 38.76
C PHE A 18 -14.14 51.32 37.42
N SER A 19 -12.97 50.67 37.46
CA SER A 19 -12.36 50.06 36.27
C SER A 19 -13.25 48.92 35.76
N HIS A 20 -14.08 49.20 34.75
CA HIS A 20 -14.78 48.16 34.01
C HIS A 20 -13.78 47.52 33.05
N ALA A 21 -13.21 46.38 33.44
CA ALA A 21 -12.59 45.49 32.47
C ALA A 21 -13.70 44.92 31.58
N LEU A 22 -13.83 45.46 30.36
CA LEU A 22 -14.58 44.82 29.29
C LEU A 22 -13.86 43.51 28.95
N THR A 23 -14.29 42.41 29.57
CA THR A 23 -13.94 41.08 29.08
C THR A 23 -14.67 40.89 27.75
N SER A 24 -13.95 41.10 26.65
CA SER A 24 -14.44 40.69 25.34
C SER A 24 -14.55 39.17 25.34
N ASN A 25 -15.76 38.63 25.52
CA ASN A 25 -16.05 37.26 25.14
C ASN A 25 -16.09 37.19 23.61
N ALA A 26 -14.92 37.29 22.99
CA ALA A 26 -14.74 36.81 21.63
C ALA A 26 -14.84 35.28 21.72
N VAL A 27 -16.05 34.75 21.58
CA VAL A 27 -16.23 33.37 21.16
C VAL A 27 -15.51 33.30 19.83
N ALA A 28 -14.33 32.68 19.81
CA ALA A 28 -13.61 32.39 18.59
C ALA A 28 -14.57 31.54 17.74
N ASN A 29 -15.23 32.17 16.77
CA ASN A 29 -15.93 31.48 15.71
C ASN A 29 -14.87 30.73 14.91
N THR A 30 -14.49 29.56 15.43
CA THR A 30 -13.72 28.59 14.68
C THR A 30 -14.65 28.16 13.56
N PRO A 31 -14.33 28.40 12.28
CA PRO A 31 -15.16 27.91 11.20
C PRO A 31 -15.35 26.40 11.40
N PRO A 32 -16.56 25.86 11.18
CA PRO A 32 -16.77 24.43 11.30
C PRO A 32 -15.71 23.72 10.45
N SER A 33 -14.93 22.84 11.07
CA SER A 33 -13.98 22.02 10.33
C SER A 33 -14.77 21.28 9.28
N LEU A 34 -14.49 21.52 8.00
CA LEU A 34 -15.09 20.75 6.92
C LEU A 34 -14.86 19.27 7.24
N PRO A 35 -15.90 18.43 7.32
CA PRO A 35 -15.69 17.01 7.47
C PRO A 35 -14.84 16.57 6.28
N THR A 36 -13.57 16.27 6.56
CA THR A 36 -12.61 15.78 5.59
C THR A 36 -12.86 14.28 5.42
N GLU A 37 -14.13 13.92 5.21
CA GLU A 37 -14.47 12.57 4.83
C GLU A 37 -13.89 12.37 3.43
N PRO A 38 -13.11 11.30 3.19
CA PRO A 38 -12.57 11.02 1.88
C PRO A 38 -13.72 10.92 0.87
N TYR A 39 -13.85 11.95 0.04
CA TYR A 39 -14.89 12.04 -0.96
C TYR A 39 -14.53 11.14 -2.15
N ILE A 40 -14.99 9.90 -2.09
CA ILE A 40 -14.83 8.94 -3.19
C ILE A 40 -16.06 9.04 -4.09
N LEU A 41 -15.88 9.65 -5.27
CA LEU A 41 -16.91 9.73 -6.32
C LEU A 41 -17.28 8.38 -6.93
N THR A 42 -16.37 7.41 -6.81
CA THR A 42 -16.58 6.08 -7.36
C THR A 42 -17.52 5.30 -6.44
N PRO A 43 -18.69 4.85 -6.93
CA PRO A 43 -19.55 4.00 -6.13
C PRO A 43 -18.82 2.70 -5.76
N PRO A 44 -19.14 2.10 -4.60
CA PRO A 44 -18.57 0.82 -4.23
C PRO A 44 -18.90 -0.26 -5.27
N PRO A 45 -18.01 -1.25 -5.47
CA PRO A 45 -18.32 -2.37 -6.34
C PRO A 45 -19.54 -3.15 -5.80
N PRO A 46 -20.32 -3.81 -6.69
CA PRO A 46 -21.44 -4.64 -6.25
C PRO A 46 -21.00 -5.76 -5.29
N ALA A 47 -21.91 -6.17 -4.41
CA ALA A 47 -21.69 -7.30 -3.52
C ALA A 47 -21.63 -8.66 -4.25
N THR A 48 -22.20 -8.74 -5.46
CA THR A 48 -22.10 -9.93 -6.33
C THR A 48 -20.68 -10.06 -6.92
N PRO A 49 -20.21 -11.29 -7.19
CA PRO A 49 -18.87 -11.50 -7.72
C PRO A 49 -18.73 -10.85 -9.11
N ARG A 50 -17.55 -10.28 -9.37
CA ARG A 50 -17.15 -9.82 -10.70
C ARG A 50 -15.67 -10.09 -10.92
N ILE A 51 -15.36 -10.94 -11.90
CA ILE A 51 -13.98 -11.17 -12.32
C ILE A 51 -13.49 -9.97 -13.16
N ASN A 52 -12.53 -9.24 -12.61
CA ASN A 52 -11.90 -8.07 -13.19
C ASN A 52 -10.65 -8.47 -14.01
N GLY A 53 -9.78 -7.51 -14.32
CA GLY A 53 -8.48 -7.77 -14.95
C GLY A 53 -8.52 -8.14 -16.44
N PRO A 54 -7.37 -8.51 -17.03
CA PRO A 54 -7.27 -8.81 -18.45
C PRO A 54 -7.92 -10.16 -18.81
N GLY A 55 -8.36 -10.29 -20.06
CA GLY A 55 -8.84 -11.57 -20.61
C GLY A 55 -7.73 -12.48 -21.13
N VAL A 56 -6.47 -12.07 -20.98
CA VAL A 56 -5.30 -12.78 -21.51
C VAL A 56 -4.10 -12.62 -20.57
N PHE A 57 -3.27 -13.65 -20.47
CA PHE A 57 -2.01 -13.61 -19.72
C PHE A 57 -0.92 -14.38 -20.47
N GLY A 58 0.27 -13.78 -20.55
CA GLY A 58 1.42 -14.35 -21.24
C GLY A 58 2.46 -14.86 -20.26
N VAL A 59 2.96 -16.07 -20.48
CA VAL A 59 4.04 -16.69 -19.71
C VAL A 59 5.06 -17.29 -20.67
N ARG A 60 6.34 -17.32 -20.28
CA ARG A 60 7.37 -18.02 -21.06
C ARG A 60 7.35 -19.52 -20.77
N PRO A 61 7.67 -20.38 -21.74
CA PRO A 61 7.86 -21.80 -21.50
C PRO A 61 8.88 -22.05 -20.39
N GLY A 62 8.56 -22.98 -19.48
CA GLY A 62 9.43 -23.35 -18.35
C GLY A 62 9.54 -22.27 -17.26
N SER A 63 8.78 -21.18 -17.35
CA SER A 63 8.75 -20.15 -16.31
C SER A 63 7.62 -20.41 -15.31
N PRO A 64 7.82 -20.12 -14.01
CA PRO A 64 6.75 -20.21 -13.02
C PRO A 64 5.54 -19.37 -13.42
N PHE A 65 4.39 -20.02 -13.52
CA PHE A 65 3.11 -19.37 -13.69
C PHE A 65 2.63 -18.85 -12.34
N LEU A 66 2.29 -17.56 -12.27
CA LEU A 66 1.70 -16.94 -11.09
C LEU A 66 0.62 -15.96 -11.54
N TYR A 67 -0.63 -16.28 -11.24
CA TYR A 67 -1.76 -15.41 -11.53
C TYR A 67 -2.80 -15.50 -10.42
N THR A 68 -3.19 -14.38 -9.84
CA THR A 68 -4.33 -14.31 -8.92
C THR A 68 -5.52 -13.78 -9.69
N ILE A 69 -6.66 -14.48 -9.66
CA ILE A 69 -7.90 -14.05 -10.31
C ILE A 69 -8.39 -12.77 -9.62
N PRO A 70 -8.33 -11.59 -10.25
CA PRO A 70 -8.78 -10.36 -9.61
C PRO A 70 -10.30 -10.35 -9.62
N ALA A 71 -10.94 -10.39 -8.45
CA ALA A 71 -12.39 -10.39 -8.37
C ALA A 71 -12.91 -9.52 -7.23
N THR A 72 -13.91 -8.69 -7.52
CA THR A 72 -14.68 -7.96 -6.51
C THR A 72 -15.95 -8.73 -6.13
N GLY A 73 -16.53 -8.40 -4.98
CA GLY A 73 -17.73 -9.02 -4.42
C GLY A 73 -17.50 -9.34 -2.95
N GLU A 74 -18.58 -9.64 -2.23
CA GLU A 74 -18.47 -10.01 -0.81
C GLU A 74 -17.79 -11.36 -0.62
N HIS A 75 -17.04 -11.47 0.48
CA HIS A 75 -16.43 -12.71 0.95
C HIS A 75 -17.29 -13.36 2.05
N PRO A 76 -17.26 -14.69 2.23
CA PRO A 76 -16.36 -15.64 1.59
C PRO A 76 -16.66 -15.85 0.10
N MET A 77 -15.58 -16.02 -0.68
CA MET A 77 -15.64 -16.24 -2.13
C MET A 77 -14.80 -17.47 -2.47
N THR A 78 -15.30 -18.26 -3.41
CA THR A 78 -14.62 -19.46 -3.93
C THR A 78 -14.32 -19.30 -5.41
N PHE A 79 -13.25 -19.94 -5.85
CA PHE A 79 -12.73 -19.86 -7.20
C PHE A 79 -12.65 -21.25 -7.82
N SER A 80 -13.01 -21.34 -9.10
CA SER A 80 -12.81 -22.54 -9.90
C SER A 80 -12.44 -22.16 -11.34
N ALA A 81 -11.90 -23.11 -12.09
CA ALA A 81 -11.53 -22.92 -13.48
C ALA A 81 -11.92 -24.16 -14.31
N LYS A 82 -12.52 -23.93 -15.48
CA LYS A 82 -12.77 -24.98 -16.47
C LYS A 82 -11.67 -24.94 -17.54
N ASN A 83 -11.23 -26.12 -17.97
CA ASN A 83 -10.15 -26.31 -18.96
C ASN A 83 -8.82 -25.68 -18.54
N LEU A 84 -8.54 -25.66 -17.24
CA LEU A 84 -7.21 -25.28 -16.75
C LEU A 84 -6.20 -26.36 -17.19
N PRO A 85 -5.05 -26.00 -17.80
CA PRO A 85 -4.00 -26.97 -18.11
C PRO A 85 -3.61 -27.78 -16.88
N ALA A 86 -3.36 -29.08 -17.04
CA ALA A 86 -3.08 -30.00 -15.92
C ALA A 86 -1.83 -29.61 -15.11
N ASP A 87 -0.87 -28.93 -15.75
CA ASP A 87 0.36 -28.45 -15.11
C ASP A 87 0.14 -27.19 -14.26
N LEU A 88 -1.08 -26.63 -14.25
CA LEU A 88 -1.48 -25.48 -13.44
C LEU A 88 -2.50 -25.89 -12.37
N ILE A 89 -2.30 -25.38 -11.17
CA ILE A 89 -3.13 -25.64 -10.00
C ILE A 89 -3.77 -24.34 -9.54
N LEU A 90 -5.09 -24.36 -9.34
CA LEU A 90 -5.85 -23.27 -8.73
C LEU A 90 -6.13 -23.58 -7.26
N ASP A 91 -5.72 -22.69 -6.36
CA ASP A 91 -6.22 -22.66 -4.98
C ASP A 91 -7.63 -22.03 -4.99
N GLY A 92 -8.65 -22.86 -4.77
CA GLY A 92 -10.05 -22.43 -4.82
C GLY A 92 -10.48 -21.46 -3.71
N ASN A 93 -9.68 -21.30 -2.64
CA ASN A 93 -9.98 -20.36 -1.57
C ASN A 93 -9.35 -18.98 -1.82
N THR A 94 -8.18 -18.96 -2.47
CA THR A 94 -7.42 -17.71 -2.69
C THR A 94 -7.52 -17.18 -4.12
N GLY A 95 -8.00 -17.99 -5.07
CA GLY A 95 -8.04 -17.61 -6.49
C GLY A 95 -6.67 -17.60 -7.15
N ARG A 96 -5.63 -18.15 -6.51
CA ARG A 96 -4.26 -18.16 -7.02
C ARG A 96 -4.00 -19.38 -7.89
N ILE A 97 -3.61 -19.13 -9.13
CA ILE A 97 -3.17 -20.14 -10.09
C ILE A 97 -1.63 -20.15 -10.10
N THR A 98 -1.06 -21.33 -9.87
CA THR A 98 0.38 -21.57 -9.85
C THR A 98 0.74 -22.83 -10.61
N GLY A 99 1.95 -22.90 -11.15
CA GLY A 99 2.45 -24.07 -11.85
C GLY A 99 3.52 -23.69 -12.85
N GLU A 100 3.67 -24.47 -13.92
CA GLU A 100 4.60 -24.22 -15.00
C GLU A 100 4.02 -24.78 -16.31
N LEU A 101 4.24 -24.09 -17.43
CA LEU A 101 3.88 -24.61 -18.75
C LEU A 101 5.16 -24.81 -19.55
N GLY A 102 5.50 -26.06 -19.88
CA GLY A 102 6.73 -26.37 -20.62
C GLY A 102 6.61 -26.20 -22.14
N VAL A 103 5.40 -26.28 -22.68
CA VAL A 103 5.16 -26.30 -24.13
C VAL A 103 4.50 -24.99 -24.58
N LYS A 104 5.01 -24.42 -25.69
CA LYS A 104 4.39 -23.25 -26.32
C LYS A 104 2.98 -23.57 -26.80
N GLY A 105 2.05 -22.65 -26.60
CA GLY A 105 0.67 -22.85 -27.00
C GLY A 105 -0.28 -21.85 -26.36
N GLU A 106 -1.55 -21.94 -26.75
CA GLU A 106 -2.63 -21.16 -26.14
C GLU A 106 -3.64 -22.09 -25.46
N HIS A 107 -4.12 -21.68 -24.30
CA HIS A 107 -5.13 -22.39 -23.54
C HIS A 107 -6.30 -21.45 -23.21
N ILE A 108 -7.50 -21.83 -23.62
CA ILE A 108 -8.73 -21.10 -23.31
C ILE A 108 -9.35 -21.70 -22.05
N VAL A 109 -9.26 -20.93 -20.97
CA VAL A 109 -9.78 -21.29 -19.65
C VAL A 109 -11.05 -20.48 -19.38
N THR A 110 -11.99 -21.04 -18.63
CA THR A 110 -13.10 -20.26 -18.05
C THR A 110 -12.90 -20.15 -16.55
N LEU A 111 -12.57 -18.95 -16.09
CA LEU A 111 -12.45 -18.62 -14.67
C LEU A 111 -13.85 -18.40 -14.09
N VAL A 112 -14.06 -18.86 -12.85
CA VAL A 112 -15.33 -18.72 -12.13
C VAL A 112 -15.05 -18.24 -10.72
N ALA A 113 -15.77 -17.21 -10.28
CA ALA A 113 -15.78 -16.70 -8.91
C ALA A 113 -17.22 -16.75 -8.38
N LYS A 114 -17.42 -17.31 -7.18
CA LYS A 114 -18.73 -17.52 -6.57
C LYS A 114 -18.73 -17.09 -5.11
N ASN A 115 -19.77 -16.36 -4.70
CA ASN A 115 -20.10 -16.12 -3.30
C ASN A 115 -21.58 -16.47 -3.04
N ALA A 116 -22.11 -16.11 -1.87
CA ALA A 116 -23.50 -16.37 -1.51
C ALA A 116 -24.54 -15.67 -2.41
N LEU A 117 -24.16 -14.56 -3.04
CA LEU A 117 -25.05 -13.68 -3.79
C LEU A 117 -25.04 -13.95 -5.31
N GLY A 118 -24.06 -14.70 -5.82
CA GLY A 118 -24.03 -15.02 -7.24
C GLY A 118 -22.74 -15.66 -7.74
N VAL A 119 -22.63 -15.69 -9.07
CA VAL A 119 -21.51 -16.29 -9.80
C VAL A 119 -21.07 -15.35 -10.91
N SER A 120 -19.77 -15.19 -11.08
CA SER A 120 -19.15 -14.53 -12.22
C SER A 120 -18.29 -15.53 -12.97
N ALA A 121 -18.42 -15.58 -14.29
CA ALA A 121 -17.60 -16.40 -15.16
C ALA A 121 -16.95 -15.53 -16.25
N LYS A 122 -15.70 -15.82 -16.58
CA LYS A 122 -14.95 -15.05 -17.58
C LYS A 122 -14.01 -15.95 -18.38
N LYS A 123 -14.03 -15.81 -19.71
CA LYS A 123 -13.04 -16.43 -20.59
C LYS A 123 -11.68 -15.78 -20.35
N PHE A 124 -10.65 -16.62 -20.23
CA PHE A 124 -9.28 -16.21 -19.96
C PHE A 124 -8.33 -17.03 -20.82
N ARG A 125 -7.51 -16.34 -21.61
CA ARG A 125 -6.57 -16.97 -22.53
C ARG A 125 -5.17 -16.95 -21.93
N ILE A 126 -4.61 -18.14 -21.69
CA ILE A 126 -3.21 -18.29 -21.29
C ILE A 126 -2.39 -18.52 -22.55
N VAL A 127 -1.37 -17.69 -22.75
CA VAL A 127 -0.43 -17.81 -23.88
C VAL A 127 0.93 -18.19 -23.32
N CYS A 128 1.35 -19.44 -23.55
CA CYS A 128 2.71 -19.87 -23.28
C CYS A 128 3.56 -19.62 -24.54
N GLY A 129 4.46 -18.64 -24.48
CA GLY A 129 5.21 -18.21 -25.67
C GLY A 129 6.28 -17.16 -25.36
N ASP A 130 6.81 -16.52 -26.41
CA ASP A 130 7.93 -15.59 -26.27
C ASP A 130 7.50 -14.19 -25.79
N ARG A 131 6.19 -13.89 -25.87
CA ARG A 131 5.61 -12.60 -25.48
C ARG A 131 5.02 -12.67 -24.08
N ILE A 132 5.44 -11.75 -23.23
CA ILE A 132 4.86 -11.47 -21.92
C ILE A 132 4.25 -10.07 -21.93
N ALA A 133 3.56 -9.68 -20.85
CA ALA A 133 2.89 -8.38 -20.73
C ALA A 133 1.93 -8.11 -21.91
N LEU A 134 1.06 -9.09 -22.21
CA LEU A 134 0.06 -9.00 -23.28
C LEU A 134 -1.02 -7.94 -23.03
N THR A 135 -1.07 -7.40 -21.82
CA THR A 135 -1.80 -6.20 -21.44
C THR A 135 -0.88 -5.28 -20.63
N PRO A 136 -1.14 -3.97 -20.58
CA PRO A 136 -0.35 -3.06 -19.76
C PRO A 136 -0.21 -3.57 -18.31
N PRO A 137 1.01 -3.62 -17.75
CA PRO A 137 1.21 -4.05 -16.37
C PRO A 137 0.63 -3.00 -15.41
N MET A 138 -0.08 -3.46 -14.39
CA MET A 138 -0.67 -2.60 -13.36
C MET A 138 -0.04 -2.90 -12.00
N GLY A 139 0.41 -1.87 -11.31
CA GLY A 139 1.11 -2.04 -10.04
C GLY A 139 1.66 -0.73 -9.49
N TRP A 140 2.54 -0.86 -8.50
CA TRP A 140 3.15 0.25 -7.78
C TRP A 140 4.66 0.32 -8.01
N ASN A 141 5.23 1.52 -7.90
CA ASN A 141 6.68 1.77 -8.01
C ASN A 141 7.15 2.60 -6.80
N SER A 142 8.31 2.24 -6.23
CA SER A 142 8.84 2.86 -5.00
C SER A 142 9.36 4.27 -5.14
N TRP A 143 9.80 4.69 -6.33
CA TRP A 143 10.49 5.96 -6.53
C TRP A 143 9.66 7.16 -6.08
N ASN A 144 8.39 7.19 -6.50
CA ASN A 144 7.50 8.33 -6.26
C ASN A 144 7.20 8.57 -4.77
N CYS A 145 7.39 7.56 -3.91
CA CYS A 145 7.11 7.68 -2.49
C CYS A 145 8.38 7.77 -1.65
N PHE A 146 9.43 7.03 -2.03
CA PHE A 146 10.58 6.80 -1.15
C PHE A 146 11.90 7.24 -1.76
N ALA A 147 12.00 7.38 -3.08
CA ALA A 147 13.26 7.61 -3.78
C ALA A 147 14.39 6.72 -3.20
N GLY A 148 15.51 7.33 -2.78
CA GLY A 148 16.65 6.64 -2.17
C GLY A 148 16.40 6.04 -0.78
N GLU A 149 15.26 6.25 -0.14
CA GLU A 149 14.92 5.73 1.19
C GLU A 149 14.14 4.40 1.15
N VAL A 150 13.97 3.79 -0.03
CA VAL A 150 13.24 2.51 -0.14
C VAL A 150 13.83 1.43 0.79
N SER A 151 12.99 0.68 1.49
CA SER A 151 13.41 -0.35 2.44
C SER A 151 12.54 -1.60 2.31
N ALA A 152 12.97 -2.71 2.91
CA ALA A 152 12.17 -3.94 2.92
C ALA A 152 10.80 -3.74 3.63
N ASP A 153 10.74 -2.90 4.67
CA ASP A 153 9.49 -2.57 5.35
C ASP A 153 8.56 -1.75 4.45
N HIS A 154 9.09 -0.72 3.78
CA HIS A 154 8.34 0.08 2.82
C HIS A 154 7.65 -0.78 1.75
N VAL A 155 8.38 -1.72 1.15
CA VAL A 155 7.87 -2.62 0.12
C VAL A 155 6.78 -3.55 0.68
N LYS A 156 6.98 -4.11 1.88
CA LYS A 156 5.98 -4.98 2.53
C LYS A 156 4.70 -4.22 2.87
N ARG A 157 4.83 -3.00 3.40
CA ARG A 157 3.69 -2.14 3.70
C ARG A 157 2.93 -1.73 2.44
N ALA A 158 3.63 -1.40 1.35
CA ALA A 158 3.00 -1.10 0.06
C ALA A 158 2.20 -2.30 -0.47
N ALA A 159 2.77 -3.51 -0.42
CA ALA A 159 2.07 -4.73 -0.80
C ALA A 159 0.85 -5.00 0.09
N ALA A 160 0.98 -4.86 1.42
CA ALA A 160 -0.13 -5.01 2.35
C ALA A 160 -1.24 -3.98 2.10
N ALA A 161 -0.88 -2.73 1.77
CA ALA A 161 -1.83 -1.70 1.41
C ALA A 161 -2.58 -2.01 0.11
N MET A 162 -1.92 -2.57 -0.90
CA MET A 162 -2.60 -3.03 -2.14
C MET A 162 -3.61 -4.14 -1.88
N VAL A 163 -3.32 -5.05 -0.94
CA VAL A 163 -4.27 -6.09 -0.51
C VAL A 163 -5.42 -5.46 0.26
N LYS A 164 -5.12 -4.66 1.31
CA LYS A 164 -6.12 -4.06 2.21
C LYS A 164 -7.08 -3.11 1.48
N SER A 165 -6.60 -2.37 0.50
CA SER A 165 -7.41 -1.46 -0.32
C SER A 165 -8.23 -2.18 -1.39
N GLY A 166 -8.02 -3.48 -1.60
CA GLY A 166 -8.69 -4.23 -2.65
C GLY A 166 -8.15 -3.97 -4.06
N LEU A 167 -7.07 -3.21 -4.24
CA LEU A 167 -6.47 -2.98 -5.56
C LEU A 167 -6.08 -4.29 -6.28
N ILE A 168 -5.70 -5.31 -5.52
CA ILE A 168 -5.44 -6.66 -6.05
C ILE A 168 -6.67 -7.25 -6.76
N ASN A 169 -7.89 -6.91 -6.31
CA ASN A 169 -9.15 -7.36 -6.90
C ASN A 169 -9.47 -6.64 -8.21
N HIS A 170 -8.68 -5.62 -8.56
CA HIS A 170 -8.78 -4.85 -9.81
C HIS A 170 -7.59 -5.07 -10.76
N GLY A 171 -6.71 -6.03 -10.47
CA GLY A 171 -5.60 -6.42 -11.36
C GLY A 171 -4.26 -5.76 -11.07
N TRP A 172 -4.14 -5.00 -9.97
CA TRP A 172 -2.85 -4.46 -9.52
C TRP A 172 -2.00 -5.57 -8.91
N THR A 173 -0.94 -5.95 -9.62
CA THR A 173 -0.18 -7.19 -9.33
C THR A 173 1.32 -6.97 -9.23
N TYR A 174 1.85 -5.85 -9.73
CA TYR A 174 3.28 -5.56 -9.71
C TYR A 174 3.66 -4.67 -8.51
N ILE A 175 4.78 -5.01 -7.87
CA ILE A 175 5.47 -4.19 -6.86
C ILE A 175 6.89 -3.98 -7.38
N ASN A 176 7.17 -2.78 -7.87
CA ASN A 176 8.44 -2.44 -8.49
C ASN A 176 9.31 -1.67 -7.51
N ILE A 177 10.49 -2.22 -7.23
CA ILE A 177 11.54 -1.51 -6.49
C ILE A 177 12.38 -0.78 -7.53
N ASP A 178 12.39 0.54 -7.42
CA ASP A 178 13.19 1.43 -8.27
C ASP A 178 14.61 1.60 -7.72
N ASP A 179 15.34 2.62 -8.16
CA ASP A 179 16.75 2.83 -7.88
C ASP A 179 17.14 2.84 -6.37
N TYR A 180 18.44 2.76 -6.10
CA TYR A 180 19.06 2.69 -4.76
C TYR A 180 18.84 1.39 -3.98
N TRP A 181 18.25 0.36 -4.59
CA TRP A 181 18.17 -0.97 -3.98
C TRP A 181 19.51 -1.72 -3.99
N GLN A 182 20.39 -1.42 -4.94
CA GLN A 182 21.68 -2.10 -5.07
C GLN A 182 22.63 -1.71 -3.93
N ASN A 183 23.51 -2.65 -3.58
CA ASN A 183 24.65 -2.39 -2.72
C ASN A 183 25.87 -2.97 -3.41
N HIS A 184 26.80 -2.12 -3.86
CA HIS A 184 28.00 -2.55 -4.56
C HIS A 184 29.11 -2.85 -3.56
N ARG A 185 28.95 -3.98 -2.86
CA ARG A 185 29.83 -4.41 -1.75
C ARG A 185 31.33 -4.42 -2.08
N SER A 186 31.69 -4.60 -3.35
CA SER A 186 33.08 -4.64 -3.83
C SER A 186 33.53 -3.38 -4.58
N SER A 187 32.73 -2.29 -4.62
CA SER A 187 33.10 -1.05 -5.34
C SER A 187 34.09 -0.27 -4.51
N ASP A 188 35.13 0.36 -5.04
CA ASP A 188 35.98 1.27 -4.24
C ASP A 188 35.34 2.64 -3.95
N ASP A 189 34.21 2.95 -4.59
CA ASP A 189 33.41 4.14 -4.31
C ASP A 189 32.58 3.96 -3.02
N PRO A 190 32.83 4.74 -1.96
CA PRO A 190 32.10 4.64 -0.70
C PRO A 190 30.61 5.02 -0.83
N THR A 191 30.22 5.78 -1.87
CA THR A 191 28.80 6.14 -2.12
C THR A 191 27.99 4.97 -2.67
N LEU A 192 28.66 3.94 -3.19
CA LEU A 192 28.06 2.70 -3.69
C LEU A 192 28.13 1.56 -2.66
N ARG A 193 28.68 1.83 -1.47
CA ARG A 193 28.77 0.91 -0.32
C ARG A 193 27.76 1.33 0.75
N GLY A 194 27.27 0.37 1.54
CA GLY A 194 26.39 0.64 2.68
C GLY A 194 25.91 -0.64 3.37
N PRO A 195 25.13 -0.56 4.46
CA PRO A 195 24.43 -1.74 4.98
C PRO A 195 23.42 -2.25 3.95
N ALA A 196 23.17 -3.56 3.93
CA ALA A 196 22.11 -4.11 3.08
C ALA A 196 20.75 -3.63 3.61
N ARG A 197 19.85 -3.23 2.72
CA ARG A 197 18.53 -2.66 3.08
C ARG A 197 17.57 -3.67 3.72
N ASP A 198 17.93 -4.95 3.70
CA ASP A 198 17.25 -6.06 4.37
C ASP A 198 17.98 -6.54 5.65
N ALA A 199 19.17 -6.01 5.94
CA ALA A 199 19.96 -6.40 7.11
C ALA A 199 19.39 -5.85 8.42
N GLN A 200 18.68 -4.72 8.36
CA GLN A 200 18.02 -4.15 9.53
C GLN A 200 16.56 -4.58 9.56
N ARG A 201 16.23 -5.47 10.51
CA ARG A 201 14.85 -5.84 10.84
C ARG A 201 14.08 -4.71 11.54
N GLU A 202 14.78 -3.65 11.94
CA GLU A 202 14.24 -2.47 12.61
C GLU A 202 15.05 -1.27 12.06
N HIS A 203 14.37 -0.28 11.48
CA HIS A 203 14.91 0.87 10.74
C HIS A 203 16.26 1.47 11.20
N PRO A 204 17.01 2.05 10.24
CA PRO A 204 17.66 3.34 10.43
C PRO A 204 17.31 4.25 9.25
N ALA A 205 16.54 5.32 9.48
CA ALA A 205 16.51 6.38 8.48
C ALA A 205 17.82 7.19 8.59
N GLN A 206 18.55 7.25 7.47
CA GLN A 206 19.43 8.35 7.04
C GLN A 206 20.83 8.53 7.71
N PRO A 207 21.85 9.02 6.95
CA PRO A 207 21.80 10.20 6.09
C PRO A 207 22.08 9.93 4.61
N ALA A 208 21.13 10.30 3.75
CA ALA A 208 21.44 10.68 2.38
C ALA A 208 21.29 12.20 2.27
N ILE A 209 22.36 12.92 2.63
CA ILE A 209 22.55 14.28 2.12
C ILE A 209 22.91 14.15 0.65
N PHE A 210 21.96 14.42 -0.24
CA PHE A 210 22.29 15.05 -1.51
C PHE A 210 21.26 16.11 -1.84
N ARG A 211 21.68 17.36 -1.63
CA ARG A 211 20.97 18.58 -2.01
C ARG A 211 20.88 18.60 -3.54
N HIS A 212 19.66 18.57 -4.08
CA HIS A 212 19.45 18.79 -5.51
C HIS A 212 19.66 20.28 -5.79
N GLU A 213 20.88 20.66 -6.17
CA GLU A 213 21.20 22.03 -6.58
C GLU A 213 22.18 21.99 -7.76
N ARG A 214 21.64 21.96 -8.98
CA ARG A 214 21.91 22.95 -10.06
C ARG A 214 21.39 22.47 -11.41
N THR A 215 20.44 23.23 -11.92
CA THR A 215 20.40 23.64 -13.31
C THR A 215 21.80 24.03 -13.81
N ARG A 216 22.39 23.22 -14.70
CA ARG A 216 23.29 23.67 -15.76
C ARG A 216 23.40 22.58 -16.82
N ARG A 217 23.05 22.97 -18.05
CA ARG A 217 23.11 22.15 -19.26
C ARG A 217 24.49 21.51 -19.42
N LEU A 218 24.55 20.18 -19.47
CA LEU A 218 25.62 19.44 -20.14
C LEU A 218 25.02 18.22 -20.85
N ARG A 219 25.59 17.94 -22.03
CA ARG A 219 25.13 17.05 -23.12
C ARG A 219 24.73 15.63 -22.66
N PRO A 220 23.84 14.93 -23.40
CA PRO A 220 23.43 13.58 -23.05
C PRO A 220 24.61 12.62 -23.17
N ARG A 221 25.07 12.08 -22.04
CA ARG A 221 25.75 10.79 -22.03
C ARG A 221 24.67 9.69 -22.04
N PRO A 222 24.88 8.56 -22.74
CA PRO A 222 23.96 7.43 -22.62
C PRO A 222 24.00 6.94 -21.17
N TRP A 223 22.84 6.95 -20.51
CA TRP A 223 22.67 6.28 -19.23
C TRP A 223 22.99 4.78 -19.41
N PRO A 224 23.90 4.18 -18.62
CA PRO A 224 24.02 2.74 -18.57
C PRO A 224 22.67 2.18 -18.13
N GLN A 225 22.14 1.22 -18.89
CA GLN A 225 20.80 0.66 -18.69
C GLN A 225 20.50 0.39 -17.21
N ASN A 226 19.52 1.14 -16.67
CA ASN A 226 18.85 0.82 -15.41
C ASN A 226 18.36 -0.63 -15.49
N ARG A 227 19.09 -1.54 -14.86
CA ARG A 227 18.55 -2.86 -14.52
C ARG A 227 17.65 -2.64 -13.31
N ASN A 228 16.43 -2.15 -13.56
CA ASN A 228 15.36 -2.24 -12.57
C ASN A 228 15.28 -3.70 -12.15
N LEU A 229 15.44 -3.97 -10.86
CA LEU A 229 15.19 -5.31 -10.35
C LEU A 229 13.68 -5.50 -10.39
N PHE A 230 13.20 -6.14 -11.44
CA PHE A 230 11.90 -6.79 -11.39
C PHE A 230 11.99 -7.86 -10.32
N VAL A 231 11.58 -7.53 -9.10
CA VAL A 231 11.24 -8.56 -8.11
C VAL A 231 9.89 -9.13 -8.53
N SER A 232 9.87 -9.86 -9.65
CA SER A 232 8.83 -10.83 -9.95
C SER A 232 9.16 -12.14 -9.25
N ARG A 233 9.50 -12.07 -7.96
CA ARG A 233 9.36 -13.25 -7.11
C ARG A 233 7.98 -13.14 -6.47
N PRO A 234 7.12 -14.15 -6.64
CA PRO A 234 5.87 -14.20 -5.89
C PRO A 234 6.19 -13.89 -4.44
N VAL A 235 5.58 -12.85 -3.88
CA VAL A 235 5.48 -12.77 -2.43
C VAL A 235 4.60 -13.96 -2.07
N ASP A 236 5.23 -15.08 -1.74
CA ASP A 236 4.55 -16.15 -1.03
C ASP A 236 4.23 -15.59 0.35
N LEU A 237 3.07 -14.93 0.45
CA LEU A 237 2.59 -14.34 1.69
C LEU A 237 2.54 -15.42 2.79
N ARG A 238 2.35 -16.71 2.48
CA ARG A 238 2.45 -17.79 3.48
C ARG A 238 3.88 -18.03 3.97
N ARG A 239 4.91 -17.83 3.15
CA ARG A 239 6.32 -17.84 3.59
C ARG A 239 6.67 -16.60 4.41
N LEU A 240 6.09 -15.44 4.05
CA LEU A 240 6.20 -14.19 4.81
C LEU A 240 5.50 -14.30 6.19
N PHE A 241 4.29 -14.87 6.24
CA PHE A 241 3.52 -15.08 7.47
C PHE A 241 4.08 -16.21 8.35
N ARG A 242 4.63 -17.30 7.78
CA ARG A 242 5.33 -18.34 8.58
C ARG A 242 6.61 -17.83 9.23
N GLN A 243 7.35 -16.94 8.57
CA GLN A 243 8.53 -16.29 9.17
C GLN A 243 8.18 -15.28 10.28
N LEU A 244 6.96 -14.73 10.26
CA LEU A 244 6.45 -13.81 11.30
C LEU A 244 5.73 -14.55 12.45
N GLY A 245 5.01 -15.65 12.17
CA GLY A 245 4.22 -16.39 13.16
C GLY A 245 5.01 -17.43 13.98
N ALA A 246 6.15 -17.92 13.48
CA ALA A 246 6.94 -18.93 14.20
C ALA A 246 7.77 -18.37 15.37
N ARG A 247 7.71 -17.06 15.67
CA ARG A 247 8.52 -16.44 16.73
C ARG A 247 7.73 -15.77 17.86
N THR A 248 6.40 -15.77 17.81
CA THR A 248 5.54 -15.23 18.88
C THR A 248 4.79 -16.29 19.69
N ALA A 249 4.81 -17.56 19.29
CA ALA A 249 4.26 -18.64 20.11
C ALA A 249 5.33 -19.15 21.10
N GLY A 250 5.55 -18.39 22.17
CA GLY A 250 6.05 -18.96 23.41
C GLY A 250 5.15 -20.13 23.81
N ARG A 251 5.78 -21.23 24.22
CA ARG A 251 5.16 -22.52 24.56
C ARG A 251 4.14 -22.37 25.70
N ARG A 252 2.90 -22.00 25.37
CA ARG A 252 1.66 -22.25 26.12
C ARG A 252 0.46 -21.79 25.29
N ASP A 253 -0.52 -22.68 25.21
CA ASP A 253 -1.87 -22.51 24.68
C ASP A 253 -2.11 -22.56 23.15
N LEU A 254 -2.27 -23.79 22.66
CA LEU A 254 -2.88 -24.11 21.36
C LEU A 254 -4.17 -24.94 21.55
N ARG A 255 -5.06 -24.54 22.47
CA ARG A 255 -6.40 -25.12 22.62
C ARG A 255 -7.57 -24.11 22.60
N GLN A 256 -7.34 -22.88 22.15
CA GLN A 256 -8.43 -21.90 22.00
C GLN A 256 -8.32 -21.02 20.75
N MET A 257 -8.08 -21.60 19.57
CA MET A 257 -8.48 -20.94 18.32
C MET A 257 -8.92 -22.02 17.34
N GLY A 258 -10.24 -22.24 17.29
CA GLY A 258 -10.87 -23.08 16.29
C GLY A 258 -10.84 -22.40 14.93
N PHE A 259 -10.16 -23.04 13.99
CA PHE A 259 -10.35 -22.95 12.54
C PHE A 259 -10.22 -24.37 11.99
#